data_AF-V8N399-F1
#
_entry.id   AF-V8N399-F1
#
_cell.length_a   1.000
_cell.length_b   1.000
_cell.length_c   1.000
_cell.angle_alpha   90.00
_cell.angle_beta   90.00
_cell.angle_gamma   90.00
#
_symmetry.space_group_name_H-M   'P 1'
#
loop_
_entity.id
_entity.type
_entity.pdbx_description
1 polymer ?
#
loop_
_entity_poly.entity_id
_entity_poly.type
_entity_poly.pdbx_seq_one_letter_code
_entity_poly.pdbx_strand_id
1 'polypeptide(L)'
;NLTLDPSTADPQLYVSPDLKSVRWKAVKQQVNASSLRYDVMASVISHQSFNSGKMCWEIEVVEGGEWWGVGIVRESANRNGPIVLQPSGGSWGVQRID
;
A
#
# COMPACT_ATOMS: atom_id res chain seq x y z
N ASN A 1 16.05 1.23 -2.59
CA ASN A 1 15.27 0.33 -3.46
C ASN A 1 14.06 -0.18 -2.67
N LEU A 2 12.84 0.21 -3.03
CA LEU A 2 11.62 -0.14 -2.28
C LEU A 2 11.05 -1.48 -2.76
N THR A 3 10.61 -2.35 -1.86
CA THR A 3 9.91 -3.60 -2.17
C THR A 3 8.65 -3.74 -1.33
N LEU A 4 7.56 -4.18 -1.96
CA LEU A 4 6.27 -4.37 -1.32
C LEU A 4 6.30 -5.57 -0.37
N ASP A 5 5.62 -5.48 0.78
CA ASP A 5 5.51 -6.54 1.78
C ASP A 5 4.17 -7.28 1.66
N PRO A 6 4.15 -8.52 1.11
CA PRO A 6 2.93 -9.31 0.96
C PRO A 6 2.23 -9.69 2.27
N SER A 7 2.91 -9.62 3.42
CA SER A 7 2.31 -9.86 4.73
C SER A 7 1.34 -8.74 5.14
N THR A 8 1.46 -7.57 4.52
CA THR A 8 0.63 -6.39 4.77
C THR A 8 -0.46 -6.22 3.72
N ALA A 9 -0.29 -6.80 2.52
CA ALA A 9 -1.18 -6.60 1.40
C ALA A 9 -2.62 -7.07 1.67
N ASP A 10 -3.60 -6.25 1.32
CA ASP A 10 -5.00 -6.68 1.30
C ASP A 10 -5.19 -7.95 0.41
N PRO A 11 -6.06 -8.90 0.78
CA PRO A 11 -6.25 -10.14 0.01
C PRO A 11 -6.68 -9.94 -1.46
N GLN A 12 -7.24 -8.78 -1.82
CA GLN A 12 -7.58 -8.43 -3.21
C GLN A 12 -6.40 -7.87 -3.99
N LEU A 13 -5.27 -7.61 -3.35
CA LEU A 13 -4.04 -7.21 -4.03
C LEU A 13 -3.19 -8.42 -4.38
N TYR A 14 -2.78 -8.47 -5.64
CA TYR A 14 -1.72 -9.36 -6.08
C TYR A 14 -0.41 -8.58 -6.16
N VAL A 15 0.56 -9.00 -5.35
CA VAL A 15 1.94 -8.53 -5.38
C VAL A 15 2.75 -9.47 -6.29
N SER A 16 3.51 -8.92 -7.22
CA SER A 16 4.36 -9.69 -8.13
C SER A 16 5.51 -10.41 -7.38
N PRO A 17 6.08 -11.50 -7.93
CA PRO A 17 7.17 -12.24 -7.28
C PRO A 17 8.43 -11.41 -7.01
N ASP A 18 8.69 -10.38 -7.82
CA ASP A 18 9.81 -9.45 -7.64
C ASP A 18 9.54 -8.35 -6.60
N LEU A 19 8.32 -8.31 -6.04
CA LEU A 19 7.85 -7.37 -5.03
C LEU A 19 7.87 -5.90 -5.50
N LYS A 20 7.77 -5.67 -6.82
CA LYS A 20 7.78 -4.33 -7.43
C LYS A 20 6.44 -3.85 -7.94
N SER A 21 5.54 -4.78 -8.25
CA SER A 21 4.26 -4.47 -8.87
C SER A 21 3.12 -4.92 -7.98
N VAL A 22 2.03 -4.16 -8.04
CA VAL A 22 0.78 -4.49 -7.40
C VAL A 22 -0.38 -4.28 -8.35
N ARG A 23 -1.36 -5.18 -8.32
CA ARG A 23 -2.61 -5.03 -9.06
C ARG A 23 -3.78 -5.51 -8.22
N TRP A 24 -4.92 -4.85 -8.39
CA TRP A 24 -6.15 -5.27 -7.78
C TRP A 24 -6.74 -6.50 -8.51
N LYS A 25 -7.49 -7.32 -7.76
CA LYS A 25 -8.25 -8.47 -8.23
C LYS A 25 -9.67 -8.40 -7.67
N ALA A 26 -10.64 -8.72 -8.51
CA ALA A 26 -12.05 -8.79 -8.12
C ALA A 26 -12.32 -9.84 -7.03
N VAL A 27 -11.53 -10.92 -7.01
CA VAL A 27 -11.70 -12.02 -6.06
C VAL A 27 -10.62 -11.95 -4.98
N LYS A 28 -11.05 -11.99 -3.71
CA LYS A 28 -10.17 -12.12 -2.54
C LYS A 28 -9.38 -13.42 -2.64
N GLN A 29 -8.07 -13.32 -2.54
CA GLN A 29 -7.18 -14.48 -2.56
C GLN A 29 -7.12 -15.11 -1.16
N GLN A 30 -6.92 -16.43 -1.10
CA GLN A 30 -6.55 -17.07 0.15
C GLN A 30 -5.08 -16.73 0.47
N VAL A 31 -4.88 -16.04 1.60
CA VAL A 31 -3.58 -15.60 2.08
C VAL A 31 -3.45 -15.93 3.56
N ASN A 32 -2.22 -16.11 4.03
CA ASN A 32 -1.96 -16.37 5.45
C ASN A 32 -2.44 -15.20 6.31
N ALA A 33 -3.01 -15.51 7.48
CA ALA A 33 -3.36 -14.50 8.46
C ALA A 33 -2.10 -13.72 8.90
N SER A 34 -2.23 -12.40 9.03
CA SER A 34 -1.18 -11.50 9.49
C SER A 34 -1.84 -10.34 10.21
N SER A 35 -1.32 -9.98 11.38
CA SER A 35 -1.81 -8.82 12.14
C SER A 35 -1.46 -7.48 11.49
N LEU A 36 -0.57 -7.48 10.51
CA LEU A 36 -0.14 -6.30 9.77
C LEU A 36 -0.92 -6.09 8.47
N ARG A 37 -1.86 -7.00 8.16
CA ARG A 37 -2.59 -7.01 6.90
C ARG A 37 -3.67 -5.94 6.88
N TYR A 38 -3.73 -5.17 5.80
CA TYR A 38 -4.87 -4.31 5.49
C TYR A 38 -6.08 -5.18 5.12
N ASP A 39 -7.25 -4.85 5.63
CA ASP A 39 -8.48 -5.63 5.47
C ASP A 39 -9.68 -4.84 4.93
N VAL A 40 -9.59 -3.50 4.96
CA VAL A 40 -10.65 -2.59 4.52
C VAL A 40 -10.35 -1.90 3.20
N MET A 41 -9.13 -1.41 2.98
CA MET A 41 -8.72 -0.80 1.72
C MET A 41 -7.68 -1.66 1.02
N ALA A 42 -7.77 -1.73 -0.32
CA ALA A 42 -6.81 -2.43 -1.16
C ALA A 42 -5.45 -1.72 -1.10
N SER A 43 -4.64 -2.08 -0.10
CA SER A 43 -3.38 -1.40 0.21
C SER A 43 -2.29 -2.37 0.67
N VAL A 44 -1.05 -1.95 0.47
CA VAL A 44 0.17 -2.68 0.79
C VAL A 44 1.26 -1.67 1.13
N ILE A 45 2.14 -1.99 2.08
CA ILE A 45 3.29 -1.14 2.43
C ILE A 45 4.60 -1.79 2.01
N SER A 46 5.66 -1.00 1.95
CA SER A 46 7.01 -1.51 1.72
C SER A 46 7.58 -2.20 2.95
N HIS A 47 8.55 -3.09 2.75
CA HIS A 47 9.38 -3.63 3.83
C HIS A 47 10.25 -2.57 4.50
N GLN A 48 10.61 -1.53 3.74
CA GLN A 48 11.52 -0.49 4.23
C GLN A 48 10.77 0.55 5.05
N SER A 49 11.41 1.00 6.13
CA SER A 49 11.04 2.18 6.91
C SER A 49 12.19 3.18 6.93
N PHE A 50 11.88 4.44 7.19
CA PHE A 50 12.86 5.54 7.20
C PHE A 50 12.68 6.37 8.46
N ASN A 51 13.79 6.68 9.13
CA ASN A 51 13.80 7.52 10.34
C ASN A 51 14.57 8.84 10.15
N SER A 52 15.27 8.99 9.03
CA SER A 52 16.10 10.15 8.70
C SER A 52 16.47 10.14 7.20
N GLY A 53 17.01 11.25 6.70
CA GLY A 53 17.48 11.37 5.32
C GLY A 53 16.40 11.81 4.32
N LYS A 54 16.76 11.74 3.03
CA LYS A 54 15.86 12.02 1.89
C LYS A 54 15.71 10.74 1.08
N MET A 55 14.48 10.41 0.71
CA MET A 55 14.16 9.24 -0.11
C MET A 55 13.34 9.68 -1.30
N CYS A 56 13.65 9.12 -2.46
CA CYS A 56 12.92 9.31 -3.70
C CYS A 56 12.60 7.93 -4.27
N TRP A 57 11.38 7.77 -4.78
CA TRP A 57 10.94 6.59 -5.48
C TRP A 57 10.03 7.01 -6.62
N GLU A 58 10.00 6.17 -7.63
CA GLU A 58 9.18 6.35 -8.82
C GLU A 58 8.23 5.17 -8.92
N ILE A 59 7.05 5.45 -9.47
CA ILE A 59 6.04 4.45 -9.73
C ILE A 59 5.58 4.62 -11.18
N GLU A 60 5.26 3.50 -11.81
CA GLU A 60 4.53 3.48 -13.06
C GLU A 60 3.07 3.17 -12.74
N VAL A 61 2.17 3.99 -13.24
CA VAL A 61 0.72 3.79 -13.09
C VAL A 61 0.18 3.37 -14.45
N VAL A 62 -0.42 2.19 -14.51
CA VAL A 62 -1.03 1.66 -15.74
C VAL A 62 -2.31 2.45 -16.05
N GLU A 63 -2.49 2.83 -17.31
CA GLU A 63 -3.72 3.48 -17.79
C GLU A 63 -4.94 2.56 -17.63
N GLY A 64 -6.10 3.17 -17.35
CA GLY A 64 -7.38 2.43 -17.23
C GLY A 64 -7.72 1.91 -15.83
N GLY A 65 -6.94 2.25 -14.79
CA GLY A 65 -7.35 2.03 -13.41
C GLY A 65 -8.27 3.15 -12.90
N GLU A 66 -9.45 2.79 -12.38
CA GLU A 66 -10.43 3.73 -11.82
C GLU A 66 -9.93 4.46 -10.57
N TRP A 67 -9.05 3.83 -9.79
CA TRP A 67 -8.54 4.39 -8.54
C TRP A 67 -7.13 3.89 -8.22
N TRP A 68 -6.27 4.81 -7.79
CA TRP A 68 -4.98 4.49 -7.19
C TRP A 68 -4.58 5.55 -6.16
N GLY A 69 -3.73 5.15 -5.21
CA GLY A 69 -3.13 6.05 -4.23
C GLY A 69 -1.74 5.58 -3.82
N VAL A 70 -0.83 6.51 -3.60
CA VAL A 70 0.55 6.25 -3.16
C VAL A 70 1.00 7.29 -2.17
N GLY A 71 1.92 6.91 -1.29
CA GLY A 71 2.40 7.82 -0.27
C GLY A 71 3.30 7.17 0.76
N ILE A 72 3.38 7.83 1.91
CA ILE A 72 4.09 7.38 3.09
C ILE A 72 3.15 7.33 4.28
N VAL A 73 3.42 6.39 5.17
CA VAL A 73 2.65 6.19 6.39
C VAL A 73 3.61 6.09 7.56
N ARG A 74 3.25 6.71 8.69
CA ARG A 74 3.97 6.50 9.96
C ARG A 74 3.78 5.05 10.38
N GLU A 75 4.83 4.47 10.93
CA GLU A 75 4.77 3.10 11.46
C GLU A 75 3.62 2.92 12.47
N SER A 76 3.38 3.95 13.30
CA SER A 76 2.33 4.01 14.31
C SER A 76 0.94 4.43 13.80
N ALA A 77 0.76 4.67 12.50
CA ALA A 77 -0.55 5.05 11.97
C ALA A 77 -1.55 3.90 12.16
N ASN A 78 -2.82 4.24 12.40
CA ASN A 78 -3.86 3.22 12.44
C ASN A 78 -4.03 2.61 11.04
N ARG A 79 -3.81 1.31 10.93
CA ARG A 79 -3.94 0.55 9.67
C ARG A 79 -5.28 -0.19 9.57
N ASN A 80 -6.04 -0.22 10.67
CA ASN A 80 -7.35 -0.84 10.70
C ASN A 80 -8.39 0.15 10.18
N GLY A 81 -9.19 -0.26 9.20
CA GLY A 81 -10.24 0.57 8.63
C GLY A 81 -9.82 1.38 7.40
N PRO A 82 -10.64 2.37 7.00
CA PRO A 82 -10.38 3.21 5.84
C PRO A 82 -9.08 4.00 6.00
N ILE A 83 -8.29 4.07 4.93
CA ILE A 83 -7.08 4.91 4.89
C ILE A 83 -7.50 6.33 4.56
N VAL A 84 -7.19 7.25 5.46
CA VAL A 84 -7.40 8.68 5.26
C VAL A 84 -6.04 9.35 5.12
N LEU A 85 -5.78 9.98 3.97
CA LEU A 85 -4.56 10.74 3.69
C LEU A 85 -4.58 12.08 4.45
N GLN A 86 -4.37 12.01 5.76
CA GLN A 86 -4.34 13.18 6.64
C GLN A 86 -3.10 13.17 7.54
N PRO A 87 -2.38 14.30 7.66
CA PRO A 87 -1.19 14.38 8.52
C PRO A 87 -1.45 13.99 9.98
N SER A 88 -2.64 14.30 10.53
CA SER A 88 -3.03 13.91 11.90
C SER A 88 -3.18 12.40 12.06
N GLY A 89 -3.61 11.69 11.02
CA GLY A 89 -3.67 10.23 10.96
C GLY A 89 -2.35 9.55 10.62
N GLY A 90 -1.27 10.33 10.41
CA GLY A 90 0.04 9.80 10.10
C GLY A 90 0.18 9.23 8.69
N SER A 91 -0.65 9.66 7.75
CA SER A 91 -0.58 9.25 6.34
C SER A 91 -0.51 10.46 5.43
N TRP A 92 0.38 10.41 4.42
CA TRP A 92 0.56 11.45 3.42
C TRP A 92 0.68 10.80 2.06
N GLY A 93 0.06 11.37 1.05
CA GLY A 93 0.13 10.81 -0.29
C GLY A 93 -0.66 11.60 -1.30
N VAL A 94 -0.73 11.03 -2.49
CA VAL A 94 -1.57 11.49 -3.58
C VAL A 94 -2.44 10.32 -4.01
N GLN A 95 -3.63 10.64 -4.50
CA GLN A 95 -4.55 9.66 -5.04
C GLN A 95 -5.23 10.23 -6.28
N ARG A 96 -5.60 9.34 -7.19
CA ARG A 96 -6.47 9.64 -8.31
C ARG A 96 -7.70 8.75 -8.22
N ILE A 97 -8.86 9.37 -8.31
CA ILE A 97 -10.16 8.72 -8.45
C ILE A 97 -10.70 9.27 -9.76
N ASP A 98 -10.85 8.42 -10.76
CA ASP A 98 -11.41 8.77 -12.06
C ASP A 98 -12.95 8.59 -12.06
#